data_AF-A0A6C0C412-F1
#
_entry.id   AF-A0A6C0C412-F1
#
_cell.length_a   1.000
_cell.length_b   1.000
_cell.length_c   1.000
_cell.angle_alpha   90.00
_cell.angle_beta   90.00
_cell.angle_gamma   90.00
#
_symmetry.space_group_name_H-M   'P 1'
#
loop_
_entity.id
_entity.type
_entity.pdbx_description
1 polymer ?
#
loop_
_entity_poly.entity_id
_entity_poly.type
_entity_poly.pdbx_seq_one_letter_code
_entity_poly.pdbx_strand_id
1 'polypeptide(L)' 'MATASTRIGWLKMMNVKNCSKIIDGNVCPCADTLRRLYLTKPRRNQSELRIKRRIEIGVKQYKKCYNE' A
#
# COMPACT_ATOMS: atom_id res chain seq x y z
N MET A 1 -13.52 13.63 -12.20
CA MET A 1 -14.07 12.78 -11.11
C MET A 1 -13.15 11.58 -10.88
N ALA A 2 -13.03 11.11 -9.62
CA ALA A 2 -12.29 9.88 -9.31
C ALA A 2 -13.07 8.63 -9.74
N THR A 3 -12.39 7.69 -10.41
CA THR A 3 -12.96 6.40 -10.83
C THR A 3 -13.29 5.50 -9.63
N ALA A 4 -14.15 4.50 -9.82
CA ALA A 4 -14.45 3.50 -8.79
C ALA A 4 -13.19 2.80 -8.27
N SER A 5 -12.26 2.45 -9.17
CA SER A 5 -10.97 1.85 -8.80
C SER A 5 -10.13 2.77 -7.90
N THR A 6 -10.10 4.07 -8.18
CA THR A 6 -9.39 5.07 -7.36
C THR A 6 -10.01 5.15 -5.97
N ARG A 7 -11.35 5.18 -5.86
CA ARG A 7 -12.06 5.22 -4.57
C ARG A 7 -11.77 3.97 -3.73
N ILE A 8 -11.79 2.78 -4.35
CA ILE A 8 -11.45 1.52 -3.67
C ILE A 8 -10.00 1.56 -3.16
N GLY A 9 -9.07 2.10 -3.95
CA GLY A 9 -7.68 2.30 -3.52
C GLY A 9 -7.59 3.17 -2.25
N TRP A 10 -8.32 4.28 -2.22
CA TRP A 10 -8.37 5.18 -1.05
C TRP A 10 -8.97 4.49 0.18
N LEU A 11 -10.08 3.77 0.04
CA LEU A 11 -10.66 3.00 1.14
C LEU A 11 -9.68 1.96 1.70
N LYS A 12 -8.94 1.26 0.83
CA LYS A 12 -7.92 0.31 1.26
C LYS A 12 -6.77 0.99 1.98
N MET A 13 -6.30 2.13 1.48
CA MET A 13 -5.27 2.95 2.11
C MET A 13 -5.68 3.39 3.53
N MET A 14 -6.91 3.87 3.71
CA MET A 14 -7.42 4.30 5.02
C MET A 14 -7.47 3.15 6.04
N ASN A 15 -7.65 1.91 5.58
CA ASN A 15 -7.65 0.72 6.43
C ASN A 15 -6.25 0.22 6.80
N VAL A 16 -5.17 0.76 6.22
CA VAL A 16 -3.81 0.40 6.62
C VAL A 16 -3.49 1.10 7.94
N LYS A 17 -3.38 0.32 9.01
CA LYS A 17 -3.04 0.81 10.35
C LYS A 17 -1.53 0.96 10.52
N ASN A 18 -1.11 1.85 11.43
CA ASN A 18 0.28 1.84 11.86
C ASN A 18 0.53 0.63 12.75
N CYS A 19 1.66 -0.03 12.53
CA CYS A 19 2.26 -0.99 13.44
C CYS A 19 3.14 -0.26 14.45
N SER A 20 3.48 -0.92 15.55
CA SER A 20 4.34 -0.36 16.60
C SER A 20 5.83 -0.47 16.29
N LYS A 21 6.20 -1.15 15.19
CA LYS A 21 7.60 -1.35 14.81
C LYS A 21 8.26 -0.06 14.34
N ILE A 22 9.47 0.17 14.84
CA ILE A 22 10.36 1.23 14.40
C ILE A 22 11.48 0.58 13.59
N ILE A 23 11.65 0.98 12.33
CA ILE A 23 12.71 0.47 11.44
C ILE A 23 13.49 1.68 10.94
N ASP A 24 14.79 1.73 11.20
CA ASP A 24 15.69 2.82 10.82
C ASP A 24 15.18 4.21 11.26
N GLY A 25 14.66 4.29 12.49
CA GLY A 25 14.10 5.53 13.07
C GLY A 25 12.71 5.92 12.53
N ASN A 26 12.14 5.18 11.59
CA ASN A 26 10.79 5.42 11.07
C ASN A 26 9.76 4.53 11.76
N VAL A 27 8.66 5.12 12.20
CA VAL A 27 7.52 4.38 12.76
C VAL A 27 6.73 3.73 11.61
N CYS A 28 6.73 2.40 11.60
CA CYS A 28 6.00 1.56 10.65
C CYS A 28 6.15 1.91 9.16
N PRO A 29 7.38 1.95 8.61
CA PRO A 29 7.59 2.30 7.21
C PRO A 29 6.92 1.33 6.22
N CYS A 30 6.62 0.10 6.67
CA CYS A 30 5.87 -0.89 5.91
C CYS A 30 4.40 -0.47 5.69
N ALA A 31 3.75 0.20 6.66
CA ALA A 31 2.41 0.75 6.49
C ALA A 31 2.41 1.89 5.46
N ASP A 32 3.36 2.82 5.56
CA ASP A 32 3.48 3.93 4.61
C ASP A 32 3.78 3.46 3.19
N THR A 33 4.63 2.46 3.05
CA THR A 33 4.91 1.82 1.76
C THR A 33 3.63 1.27 1.14
N LEU A 34 2.81 0.56 1.93
CA LEU A 34 1.55 -0.01 1.45
C LEU A 34 0.52 1.08 1.09
N ARG A 35 0.42 2.15 1.89
CA ARG A 35 -0.45 3.30 1.57
C ARG A 35 -0.08 3.93 0.23
N ARG A 36 1.22 4.16 -0.01
CA ARG A 36 1.73 4.70 -1.29
C ARG A 36 1.39 3.79 -2.47
N LEU A 37 1.45 2.47 -2.30
CA LEU A 37 1.06 1.51 -3.33
C LEU A 37 -0.43 1.63 -3.68
N TYR A 38 -1.32 1.76 -2.69
CA TYR A 38 -2.75 1.96 -2.95
C TYR A 38 -3.08 3.30 -3.62
N LEU A 39 -2.26 4.33 -3.40
CA LEU A 39 -2.37 5.63 -4.07
C LEU A 39 -1.71 5.67 -5.46
N THR A 40 -0.95 4.64 -5.83
CA THR A 40 -0.21 4.61 -7.10
C THR A 40 -1.18 4.49 -8.27
N LYS A 41 -1.21 5.51 -9.14
CA LYS A 41 -1.97 5.49 -10.39
C LYS A 41 -1.17 4.79 -11.50
N PRO A 42 -1.82 4.00 -12.38
CA PRO A 42 -1.18 3.49 -13.57
C PRO A 42 -0.68 4.64 -14.45
N ARG A 43 0.62 4.64 -14.76
CA ARG A 43 1.19 5.48 -15.81
C ARG A 43 0.91 4.85 -17.17
N ARG A 44 0.94 5.63 -18.26
CA ARG A 44 0.65 5.18 -19.64
C ARG A 44 1.30 3.84 -20.03
N ASN A 45 2.48 3.52 -19.49
CA ASN A 45 3.24 2.31 -19.82
C ASN A 45 3.26 1.25 -18.70
N GLN A 46 2.47 1.42 -17.65
CA GLN A 46 2.46 0.54 -16.49
C GLN A 46 1.13 -0.23 -16.45
N SER A 47 1.18 -1.53 -16.67
CA SER A 47 -0.02 -2.35 -16.64
C SER A 47 -0.64 -2.36 -15.23
N GLU A 48 -1.97 -2.30 -15.16
CA GLU A 48 -2.72 -2.44 -13.90
C GLU A 48 -2.34 -3.73 -13.17
N LEU A 49 -2.00 -4.78 -13.93
CA LEU A 49 -1.56 -6.07 -13.39
C LEU A 49 -0.26 -5.95 -12.59
N ARG A 50 0.69 -5.13 -13.04
CA ARG A 50 1.95 -4.86 -12.30
C ARG A 50 1.67 -4.14 -11.00
N ILE A 51 0.74 -3.20 -10.99
CA ILE A 51 0.35 -2.45 -9.77
C ILE A 51 -0.34 -3.39 -8.78
N LYS A 52 -1.28 -4.22 -9.25
CA LYS A 52 -1.94 -5.25 -8.43
C LYS A 52 -0.91 -6.19 -7.78
N ARG A 53 0.05 -6.72 -8.55
CA ARG A 53 1.13 -7.57 -8.01
C ARG A 53 1.97 -6.86 -6.95
N ARG A 54 2.33 -5.59 -7.16
CA ARG A 54 3.08 -4.79 -6.17
C ARG A 54 2.27 -4.60 -4.89
N ILE A 55 0.98 -4.33 -5.01
CA ILE A 55 0.08 -4.22 -3.85
C ILE A 55 0.03 -5.55 -3.09
N GLU A 56 -0.13 -6.70 -3.77
CA GLU A 56 -0.16 -8.02 -3.13
C GLU A 56 1.14 -8.31 -2.35
N ILE A 57 2.29 -8.02 -2.94
CA ILE A 57 3.60 -8.15 -2.28
C ILE A 57 3.67 -7.21 -1.07
N GLY A 58 3.26 -5.95 -1.24
CA GLY A 58 3.24 -4.96 -0.17
C GLY A 58 2.33 -5.36 1.00
N VAL A 59 1.17 -5.97 0.72
CA VAL A 59 0.27 -6.51 1.76
C VAL A 59 0.94 -7.63 2.54
N LYS A 60 1.64 -8.55 1.86
CA LYS A 60 2.37 -9.63 2.54
C LYS A 60 3.48 -9.07 3.44
N GLN A 61 4.24 -8.09 2.96
CA GLN A 61 5.29 -7.42 3.74
C GLN A 61 4.72 -6.65 4.93
N TYR A 62 3.64 -5.90 4.73
CA TYR A 62 2.94 -5.20 5.81
C TYR A 62 2.44 -6.17 6.87
N LYS A 63 1.81 -7.29 6.49
CA LYS A 63 1.32 -8.30 7.46
C LYS A 63 2.44 -8.89 8.31
N LYS A 64 3.59 -9.21 7.71
CA LYS A 64 4.79 -9.66 8.45
C LYS A 64 5.24 -8.59 9.44
N CYS A 65 5.41 -7.36 8.96
CA CYS A 65 5.81 -6.21 9.76
C CYS A 65 4.81 -5.83 10.87
N TYR A 66 3.52 -6.11 10.70
CA TYR A 66 2.48 -5.79 11.68
C TYR A 66 2.30 -6.87 12.75
N ASN A 67 2.51 -8.15 12.40
CA ASN A 67 2.27 -9.30 13.29
C ASN A 67 3.54 -9.82 14.00
N GLU A 68 4.73 -9.52 13.47
CA GLU A 68 6.01 -9.70 14.17
C GLU A 68 6.36 -8.44 14.94
#